data_AF-A0A800EW88-F1
#
_entry.id   AF-A0A800EW88-F1
#
_cell.length_a   1.000
_cell.length_b   1.000
_cell.length_c   1.000
_cell.angle_alpha   90.00
_cell.angle_beta   90.00
_cell.angle_gamma   90.00
#
_symmetry.space_group_name_H-M   'P 1'
#
loop_
_entity.id
_entity.type
_entity.pdbx_description
1 polymer ?
#
loop_
_entity_poly.entity_id
_entity_poly.type
_entity_poly.pdbx_seq_one_letter_code
_entity_poly.pdbx_strand_id
1 'polypeptide(L)'
;MKSGPFQVHRVFITGTPGVRDWYANLIANPEFRFHLKESAKIDLPARATPITDPEERKRVMSVPETEWYRGQATMDQLVAGSPMVEVHFE
;
A
#
# COMPACT_ATOMS: atom_id res chain seq x y z
N MET A 1 16.09 26.81 -16.05
CA MET A 1 15.72 25.43 -15.68
C MET A 1 15.67 25.37 -14.16
N LYS A 2 14.48 25.21 -13.55
CA LYS A 2 14.37 24.99 -12.10
C LYS A 2 14.16 23.50 -11.88
N SER A 3 15.18 22.81 -11.37
CA SER A 3 15.04 21.48 -10.78
C SER A 3 14.27 21.64 -9.47
N GLY A 4 12.97 21.32 -9.50
CA GLY A 4 12.19 21.09 -8.29
C GLY A 4 12.67 19.83 -7.57
N PRO A 5 12.37 19.66 -6.27
CA PRO A 5 12.75 18.46 -5.55
C PRO A 5 12.14 17.24 -6.23
N PHE A 6 12.95 16.18 -6.43
CA PHE A 6 12.45 14.88 -6.85
C PHE A 6 11.41 14.43 -5.82
N GLN A 7 10.15 14.33 -6.23
CA GLN A 7 9.11 13.79 -5.38
C GLN A 7 9.27 12.26 -5.37
N VAL A 8 9.68 11.72 -4.22
CA VAL A 8 9.72 10.27 -4.02
C VAL A 8 8.27 9.82 -3.90
N HIS A 9 7.72 9.27 -4.98
CA HIS A 9 6.39 8.69 -4.98
C HIS A 9 6.46 7.30 -4.33
N ARG A 10 5.70 7.12 -3.24
CA ARG A 10 5.55 5.83 -2.54
C ARG A 10 4.22 5.21 -2.93
N VAL A 11 4.21 3.90 -3.17
CA VAL A 11 3.01 3.16 -3.54
C VAL A 11 2.67 2.18 -2.43
N PHE A 12 1.41 2.15 -2.04
CA PHE A 12 0.91 1.27 -0.98
C PHE A 12 -0.25 0.44 -1.48
N ILE A 13 -0.35 -0.79 -0.99
CA ILE A 13 -1.53 -1.63 -1.13
C ILE A 13 -2.09 -1.86 0.27
N THR A 14 -3.38 -1.55 0.45
CA THR A 14 -4.09 -1.69 1.72
C THR A 14 -5.50 -2.22 1.51
N GLY A 15 -6.21 -2.50 2.60
CA GLY A 15 -7.60 -2.94 2.56
C GLY A 15 -8.35 -2.70 3.87
N THR A 16 -9.60 -3.14 3.92
CA THR A 16 -10.37 -3.17 5.18
C THR A 16 -9.77 -4.19 6.16
N PRO A 17 -9.99 -4.02 7.48
CA PRO A 17 -9.43 -4.91 8.49
C PRO A 17 -9.81 -6.38 8.29
N GLY A 18 -8.88 -7.27 8.65
CA GLY A 18 -9.09 -8.71 8.64
C GLY A 18 -8.15 -9.46 7.71
N VAL A 19 -8.30 -10.79 7.69
CA VAL A 19 -7.44 -11.68 6.92
C VAL A 19 -7.68 -11.51 5.41
N ARG A 20 -6.58 -11.48 4.66
CA ARG A 20 -6.58 -11.44 3.20
C ARG A 20 -5.51 -12.37 2.66
N ASP A 21 -5.89 -13.30 1.78
CA ASP A 21 -4.97 -14.28 1.21
C ASP A 21 -3.84 -13.61 0.41
N TRP A 22 -4.15 -12.54 -0.33
CA TRP A 22 -3.12 -11.79 -1.07
C TRP A 22 -2.05 -11.23 -0.13
N TYR A 23 -2.42 -10.79 1.07
CA TYR A 23 -1.46 -10.25 2.03
C TYR A 23 -0.61 -11.37 2.58
N ALA A 24 -1.22 -12.50 2.99
CA ALA A 24 -0.49 -13.69 3.44
C ALA A 24 0.50 -14.19 2.38
N ASN A 25 0.10 -14.20 1.11
CA ASN A 25 0.97 -14.56 -0.01
C ASN A 25 2.17 -13.60 -0.13
N LEU A 26 1.97 -12.28 -0.01
CA LEU A 26 3.05 -11.30 -0.07
C LEU A 26 3.97 -11.34 1.17
N ILE A 27 3.47 -11.73 2.34
CA ILE A 27 4.32 -11.99 3.51
C ILE A 27 5.23 -13.20 3.26
N ALA A 28 4.68 -14.26 2.67
CA ALA A 28 5.43 -15.49 2.39
C ALA A 28 6.39 -15.35 1.21
N ASN A 29 5.99 -14.64 0.16
CA ASN A 29 6.77 -14.37 -1.03
C ASN A 29 6.58 -12.90 -1.47
N PRO A 30 7.53 -12.01 -1.16
CA PRO A 30 7.37 -10.57 -1.39
C PRO A 30 7.53 -10.15 -2.86
N GLU A 31 8.07 -11.01 -3.73
CA GLU A 31 8.27 -10.68 -5.14
C GLU A 31 6.99 -10.97 -5.95
N PHE A 32 6.53 -9.99 -6.72
CA PHE A 32 5.30 -10.10 -7.50
C PHE A 32 5.34 -9.23 -8.77
N ARG A 33 4.34 -9.41 -9.64
CA ARG A 33 4.11 -8.54 -10.80
C ARG A 33 3.00 -7.54 -10.51
N PHE A 34 3.30 -6.27 -10.69
CA PHE A 34 2.32 -5.19 -10.60
C PHE A 34 1.76 -4.90 -12.00
N HIS A 35 0.50 -5.28 -12.22
CA HIS A 35 -0.17 -5.14 -13.51
C HIS A 35 -0.88 -3.78 -13.62
N LEU A 36 -0.39 -2.90 -14.51
CA LEU A 36 -1.13 -1.72 -14.94
C LEU A 36 -2.07 -2.13 -16.08
N LYS A 37 -3.35 -1.69 -16.04
CA LYS A 37 -4.39 -2.21 -16.94
C LYS A 37 -5.11 -1.17 -17.80
N GLU A 38 -4.95 0.12 -17.51
CA GLU A 38 -5.70 1.18 -18.19
C GLU A 38 -4.85 1.82 -19.31
N SER A 39 -4.31 3.02 -19.07
CA SER A 39 -3.51 3.77 -20.04
C SER A 39 -2.18 3.08 -20.36
N ALA A 40 -1.63 2.34 -19.41
CA ALA A 40 -0.48 1.46 -19.60
C ALA A 40 -0.92 0.01 -19.35
N LYS A 41 -0.58 -0.88 -20.28
CA LYS A 41 -0.76 -2.33 -20.16
C LYS A 41 0.62 -2.98 -20.02
N ILE A 42 1.16 -2.92 -18.81
CA ILE A 42 2.52 -3.38 -18.52
C ILE A 42 2.57 -4.09 -17.17
N ASP A 43 3.41 -5.12 -17.12
CA ASP A 43 3.75 -5.83 -15.90
C ASP A 43 5.07 -5.27 -15.37
N LEU A 44 5.07 -4.75 -14.15
CA LEU A 44 6.28 -4.27 -13.49
C LEU A 44 6.73 -5.29 -12.43
N PRO A 45 8.01 -5.71 -12.42
CA PRO A 45 8.54 -6.42 -11.27
C PRO A 45 8.48 -5.51 -10.05
N ALA A 46 8.01 -6.06 -8.93
CA ALA A 46 7.85 -5.32 -7.71
C ALA A 46 8.06 -6.20 -6.47
N ARG A 47 8.52 -5.57 -5.39
CA ARG A 47 8.71 -6.17 -4.08
C ARG A 47 7.81 -5.52 -3.05
N ALA A 48 7.11 -6.32 -2.26
CA ALA A 48 6.26 -5.87 -1.17
C ALA A 48 7.02 -5.83 0.17
N THR A 49 6.95 -4.71 0.88
CA THR A 49 7.45 -4.57 2.26
C THR A 49 6.27 -4.36 3.21
N PRO A 50 6.04 -5.26 4.19
CA PRO A 50 4.96 -5.10 5.16
C PRO A 50 5.17 -3.87 6.04
N ILE A 51 4.11 -3.07 6.21
CA ILE A 51 4.13 -1.92 7.11
C ILE A 51 3.55 -2.34 8.45
N THR A 52 4.43 -2.47 9.45
CA THR A 52 4.09 -2.93 10.81
C THR A 52 4.13 -1.81 11.86
N ASP A 53 4.87 -0.73 11.62
CA ASP A 53 4.91 0.44 12.50
C ASP A 53 3.52 1.11 12.59
N PRO A 54 2.90 1.16 13.79
CA PRO A 54 1.57 1.75 13.95
C PRO A 54 1.50 3.21 13.49
N GLU A 55 2.57 3.98 13.67
CA GLU A 55 2.60 5.38 13.28
C GLU A 55 2.63 5.54 11.76
N GLU A 56 3.40 4.72 11.05
CA GLU A 56 3.36 4.67 9.58
C GLU A 56 2.00 4.22 9.05
N ARG A 57 1.41 3.19 9.66
CA ARG A 57 0.08 2.69 9.27
C ARG A 57 -0.97 3.79 9.42
N LYS A 58 -0.89 4.55 10.52
CA LYS A 58 -1.75 5.71 10.76
C LYS A 58 -1.52 6.82 9.72
N ARG A 59 -0.27 7.12 9.37
CA ARG A 59 0.06 8.09 8.31
C ARG A 59 -0.59 7.70 6.99
N VAL A 60 -0.44 6.44 6.56
CA VAL A 60 -1.05 5.92 5.32
C VAL A 60 -2.59 5.96 5.40
N MET A 61 -3.19 5.58 6.53
CA MET A 61 -4.64 5.61 6.71
C MET A 61 -5.24 7.01 6.88
N SER A 62 -4.42 8.05 6.96
CA SER A 62 -4.88 9.43 7.17
C SER A 62 -4.90 10.27 5.88
N VAL A 63 -4.38 9.75 4.76
CA VAL A 63 -4.37 10.47 3.49
C VAL A 63 -5.77 10.54 2.84
N PRO A 64 -6.06 11.51 1.96
CA PRO A 64 -7.36 11.62 1.29
C PRO A 64 -7.76 10.36 0.51
N GLU A 65 -6.81 9.69 -0.13
CA GLU A 65 -7.02 8.49 -0.95
C GLU A 65 -7.56 7.30 -0.15
N THR A 66 -7.39 7.30 1.17
CA THR A 66 -7.89 6.26 2.08
C THR A 66 -9.22 6.62 2.76
N GLU A 67 -9.87 7.72 2.37
CA GLU A 67 -11.13 8.18 2.96
C GLU A 67 -12.22 7.10 3.02
N TRP A 68 -12.40 6.34 1.94
CA TRP A 68 -13.40 5.29 1.88
C TRP A 68 -13.24 4.27 3.01
N TYR A 69 -12.00 3.90 3.38
CA TYR A 69 -11.73 2.95 4.47
C TYR A 69 -12.13 3.50 5.84
N ARG A 70 -11.96 4.80 6.07
CA ARG A 70 -12.39 5.47 7.32
C ARG A 70 -13.91 5.51 7.49
N GLY A 71 -14.66 5.29 6.41
CA GLY A 71 -16.11 5.02 6.47
C GLY A 71 -16.48 3.57 6.78
N GLN A 72 -15.54 2.62 6.66
CA GLN A 72 -15.79 1.18 6.89
C GLN A 72 -15.43 0.73 8.31
N ALA A 73 -14.45 1.39 8.95
CA ALA A 73 -13.96 1.05 10.28
C ALA A 73 -13.32 2.27 10.96
N THR A 74 -13.18 2.22 12.28
CA THR A 74 -12.47 3.25 13.03
C THR A 74 -10.98 3.29 12.67
N MET A 75 -10.32 4.44 12.87
CA MET A 75 -8.87 4.57 12.64
C MET A 75 -8.08 3.51 13.40
N ASP A 76 -8.42 3.23 14.66
CA ASP A 76 -7.73 2.23 15.47
C ASP A 76 -7.88 0.81 14.90
N GLN A 77 -9.06 0.47 14.38
CA GLN A 77 -9.28 -0.82 13.71
C GLN A 77 -8.50 -0.93 12.39
N LEU A 78 -8.42 0.16 11.61
CA LEU A 78 -7.62 0.21 10.39
C LEU A 78 -6.12 0.04 10.70
N VAL A 79 -5.61 0.80 11.66
CA VAL A 79 -4.22 0.70 12.12
C VAL A 79 -3.93 -0.69 12.68
N ALA A 80 -4.81 -1.30 13.46
CA ALA A 80 -4.55 -2.61 14.05
C ALA A 80 -4.69 -3.77 13.04
N GLY A 81 -5.65 -3.68 12.10
CA GLY A 81 -6.14 -4.87 11.40
C GLY A 81 -6.08 -4.85 9.89
N SER A 82 -5.80 -3.71 9.24
CA SER A 82 -5.72 -3.67 7.78
C SER A 82 -4.43 -4.33 7.25
N PRO A 83 -4.49 -5.15 6.20
CA PRO A 83 -3.27 -5.54 5.49
C PRO A 83 -2.62 -4.29 4.89
N MET A 84 -1.30 -4.16 4.97
CA MET A 84 -0.61 -3.00 4.41
C MET A 84 0.81 -3.36 3.98
N VAL A 85 1.12 -3.09 2.72
CA VAL A 85 2.47 -3.20 2.17
C VAL A 85 2.82 -1.92 1.42
N GLU A 86 4.09 -1.54 1.49
CA GLU A 86 4.70 -0.62 0.52
C GLU A 86 5.23 -1.43 -0.67
N VAL A 87 5.07 -0.88 -1.86
CA VAL A 87 5.49 -1.49 -3.13
C VAL A 87 6.74 -0.77 -3.62
N HIS A 88 7.79 -1.55 -3.86
CA HIS A 88 9.04 -1.09 -4.44
C HIS A 88 9.14 -1.65 -5.87
N PHE A 89 9.29 -0.78 -6.87
CA PHE A 89 9.52 -1.16 -8.27
C PHE A 89 11.03 -1.23 -8.55
N GLU A 90 11.44 -2.09 -9.48
CA GLU A 90 12.81 -2.14 -10.02
C GLU A 90 13.09 -1.08 -11.09
#